data_AF-A0ABD3GVN6-F1
#
_entry.id   AF-A0ABD3GVN6-F1
#
_cell.length_a   1.000
_cell.length_b   1.000
_cell.length_c   1.000
_cell.angle_alpha   90.00
_cell.angle_beta   90.00
_cell.angle_gamma   90.00
#
_symmetry.space_group_name_H-M   'P 1'
#
loop_
_entity.id
_entity.type
_entity.pdbx_description
1 polymer ?
#
loop_
_entity_poly.entity_id
_entity_poly.type
_entity_poly.pdbx_seq_one_letter_code
_entity_poly.pdbx_strand_id
1 'polypeptide(L)'
;MASSSEIGKLEFERLSIHEENYEAFEALVIITKHLSPALYKRFRLANNPFVVWKDLKDSYGNIEKLLQPAAIEASNQLGFLDFKMAQEFDIALQDCVADLEACGLEVICTNTFKIDKTLNTFPDEKSMYAANLRL
;
A
#
# COMPACT_ATOMS: atom_id res chain seq x y z
N MET A 1 0.07 10.44 20.53
CA MET A 1 -0.35 9.02 20.48
C MET A 1 -1.41 8.83 21.55
N ALA A 2 -2.60 8.33 21.25
CA ALA A 2 -3.58 8.02 22.30
C ALA A 2 -3.08 6.80 23.09
N SER A 3 -3.18 6.84 24.42
CA SER A 3 -2.68 5.73 25.25
C SER A 3 -3.58 4.50 25.11
N SER A 4 -3.03 3.31 25.31
CA SER A 4 -3.79 2.04 25.33
C SER A 4 -4.98 2.08 26.31
N SER A 5 -4.86 2.87 27.39
CA SER A 5 -5.93 3.10 28.37
C SER A 5 -7.10 3.95 27.82
N GLU A 6 -6.83 4.89 26.92
CA GLU A 6 -7.87 5.68 26.27
C GLU A 6 -8.63 4.81 25.28
N ILE A 7 -7.94 4.01 24.47
CA ILE A 7 -8.58 3.09 23.51
C ILE A 7 -9.56 2.13 24.22
N GLY A 8 -9.15 1.55 25.36
CA GLY A 8 -10.01 0.65 26.14
C GLY A 8 -11.26 1.32 26.73
N LYS A 9 -11.17 2.59 27.16
CA LYS A 9 -12.34 3.35 27.63
C LYS A 9 -13.31 3.67 26.50
N LEU A 10 -12.79 3.92 25.30
CA LEU A 10 -13.58 4.27 24.11
C LEU A 10 -14.29 3.07 23.50
N GLU A 11 -13.67 1.88 23.54
CA GLU A 11 -14.34 0.63 23.19
C GLU A 11 -15.49 0.31 24.15
N PHE A 12 -15.33 0.58 25.45
CA PHE A 12 -16.36 0.36 26.47
C PHE A 12 -17.57 1.29 26.32
N GLU A 13 -17.32 2.56 25.99
CA GLU A 13 -18.38 3.54 25.71
C GLU A 13 -19.15 3.18 24.43
N ARG A 14 -18.46 2.68 23.40
CA ARG A 14 -19.08 2.19 22.17
C ARG A 14 -19.83 0.86 22.36
N LEU A 15 -19.37 -0.01 23.26
CA LEU A 15 -20.05 -1.25 23.68
C LEU A 15 -21.39 -0.96 24.37
N SER A 16 -21.45 0.09 25.20
CA SER A 16 -22.66 0.44 25.97
C SER A 16 -23.80 1.01 25.12
N ILE A 17 -23.54 1.44 23.89
CA ILE A 17 -24.52 2.11 23.01
C ILE A 17 -25.27 1.11 22.10
N HIS A 18 -24.75 -0.12 21.92
CA HIS A 18 -25.18 -1.02 20.85
C HIS A 18 -25.76 -2.37 21.28
N GLU A 19 -26.32 -2.46 22.49
CA GLU A 19 -26.91 -3.70 23.03
C GLU A 19 -28.05 -4.27 22.15
N GLU A 20 -28.67 -3.44 21.29
CA GLU A 20 -29.81 -3.83 20.42
C GLU A 20 -29.42 -4.37 19.03
N ASN A 21 -28.14 -4.27 18.60
CA ASN A 21 -27.70 -4.82 17.30
C ASN A 21 -26.22 -5.27 17.34
N TYR A 22 -26.02 -6.50 17.82
CA TYR A 22 -24.71 -7.13 17.99
C TYR A 22 -23.91 -7.22 16.68
N GLU A 23 -24.56 -7.56 15.55
CA GLU A 23 -23.89 -7.69 14.26
C GLU A 23 -23.33 -6.35 13.75
N ALA A 24 -24.10 -5.27 13.90
CA ALA A 24 -23.64 -3.95 13.51
C ALA A 24 -22.48 -3.47 14.40
N PHE A 25 -22.53 -3.79 15.68
CA PHE A 25 -21.47 -3.50 16.63
C PHE A 25 -20.18 -4.26 16.28
N GLU A 26 -20.28 -5.56 16.05
CA GLU A 26 -19.16 -6.43 15.70
C GLU A 26 -18.49 -5.95 14.41
N ALA A 27 -19.27 -5.65 13.37
CA ALA A 27 -18.76 -5.11 12.11
C ALA A 27 -18.00 -3.79 12.32
N LEU A 28 -18.54 -2.86 13.13
CA LEU A 28 -17.85 -1.62 13.45
C LEU A 28 -16.54 -1.88 14.23
N VAL A 29 -16.48 -2.88 15.13
CA VAL A 29 -15.24 -3.23 15.86
C VAL A 29 -14.18 -3.72 14.89
N ILE A 30 -14.55 -4.64 13.99
CA ILE A 30 -13.63 -5.18 12.99
C ILE A 30 -13.10 -4.04 12.11
N ILE A 31 -14.00 -3.23 11.54
CA ILE A 31 -13.59 -2.12 10.66
C ILE A 31 -12.64 -1.18 11.42
N THR A 32 -13.04 -0.69 12.60
CA THR A 32 -12.27 0.31 13.34
C THR A 32 -10.91 -0.18 13.83
N LYS A 33 -10.75 -1.48 14.14
CA LYS A 33 -9.46 -2.06 14.53
C LYS A 33 -8.41 -2.08 13.41
N HIS A 34 -8.85 -2.12 12.15
CA HIS A 34 -7.96 -2.11 11.00
C HIS A 34 -7.75 -0.72 10.39
N LEU A 35 -8.35 0.32 10.97
CA LEU A 35 -8.15 1.69 10.54
C LEU A 35 -6.86 2.28 11.12
N SER A 36 -6.22 3.15 10.32
CA SER A 36 -5.15 4.01 10.84
C SER A 36 -5.68 4.90 11.97
N PRO A 37 -4.82 5.37 12.90
CA PRO A 37 -5.27 6.23 14.00
C PRO A 37 -6.00 7.50 13.56
N ALA A 38 -5.69 8.02 12.37
CA ALA A 38 -6.37 9.18 11.79
C ALA A 38 -7.79 8.83 11.32
N LEU A 39 -7.96 7.69 10.62
CA LEU A 39 -9.26 7.21 10.15
C LEU A 39 -10.14 6.75 11.31
N TYR A 40 -9.58 6.09 12.31
CA TYR A 40 -10.29 5.72 13.52
C TYR A 40 -10.96 6.94 14.19
N LYS A 41 -10.24 8.05 14.34
CA LYS A 41 -10.79 9.29 14.92
C LYS A 41 -11.98 9.83 14.12
N ARG A 42 -11.91 9.76 12.78
CA ARG A 42 -13.00 10.21 11.90
C ARG A 42 -14.27 9.38 12.09
N PHE A 43 -14.13 8.07 12.25
CA PHE A 43 -15.27 7.15 12.35
C PHE A 43 -15.61 6.74 13.79
N ARG A 44 -14.98 7.35 14.80
CA ARG A 44 -15.15 6.99 16.21
C ARG A 44 -16.59 7.08 16.71
N LEU A 45 -17.34 8.08 16.22
CA LEU A 45 -18.74 8.31 16.60
C LEU A 45 -19.73 7.68 15.61
N ALA A 46 -19.25 6.85 14.67
CA ALA A 46 -20.11 6.21 13.71
C ALA A 46 -20.83 5.01 14.34
N ASN A 47 -22.16 5.02 14.21
CA ASN A 47 -23.05 4.00 14.77
C ASN A 47 -23.57 3.03 13.71
N ASN A 48 -23.15 3.19 12.45
CA ASN A 48 -23.58 2.36 11.33
C ASN A 48 -22.35 1.88 10.52
N PRO A 49 -22.03 0.57 10.54
CA PRO A 49 -20.88 0.03 9.81
C PRO A 49 -20.99 0.20 8.31
N PHE A 50 -22.20 0.18 7.75
CA PHE A 50 -22.42 0.35 6.31
C PHE A 50 -22.02 1.75 5.85
N VAL A 51 -22.31 2.78 6.64
CA VAL A 51 -21.91 4.16 6.32
C VAL A 51 -20.39 4.29 6.35
N VAL A 52 -19.74 3.72 7.37
CA VAL A 52 -18.27 3.72 7.46
C VAL A 52 -17.64 3.01 6.27
N TRP A 53 -18.14 1.81 5.94
CA TRP A 53 -17.63 1.03 4.82
C TRP A 53 -17.82 1.74 3.47
N LYS A 54 -19.00 2.34 3.26
CA LYS A 54 -19.28 3.10 2.04
C LYS A 54 -18.38 4.31 1.90
N ASP A 55 -18.21 5.12 2.96
CA ASP A 55 -17.32 6.28 2.95
C ASP A 55 -15.87 5.89 2.65
N LEU A 56 -15.40 4.79 3.27
CA LEU A 56 -14.07 4.24 3.01
C LEU A 56 -13.95 3.81 1.54
N LYS A 57 -14.94 3.08 1.02
CA LYS A 57 -14.95 2.61 -0.37
C LYS A 57 -15.04 3.78 -1.36
N ASP A 58 -15.81 4.81 -1.08
CA ASP A 58 -15.95 5.97 -1.96
C ASP A 58 -14.65 6.80 -1.97
N SER A 59 -13.98 6.92 -0.82
CA SER A 59 -12.73 7.67 -0.69
C SER A 59 -11.50 6.89 -1.20
N TYR A 60 -11.50 5.57 -1.02
CA TYR A 60 -10.31 4.73 -1.16
C TYR A 60 -10.47 3.54 -2.10
N GLY A 61 -11.68 3.25 -2.59
CA GLY A 61 -11.95 2.12 -3.48
C GLY A 61 -11.32 2.27 -4.87
N ASN A 62 -10.76 3.43 -5.19
CA ASN A 62 -9.96 3.68 -6.40
C ASN A 62 -8.49 4.01 -6.08
N ILE A 63 -8.02 3.80 -4.84
CA ILE A 63 -6.62 4.07 -4.48
C ILE A 63 -5.66 3.33 -5.41
N GLU A 64 -5.96 2.07 -5.76
CA GLU A 64 -5.12 1.26 -6.65
C GLU A 64 -4.87 2.00 -7.98
N LYS A 65 -5.93 2.54 -8.61
CA LYS A 65 -5.83 3.34 -9.84
C LYS A 65 -5.10 4.66 -9.64
N LEU A 66 -5.23 5.27 -8.46
CA LEU A 66 -4.52 6.51 -8.13
C LEU A 66 -3.01 6.27 -7.92
N LEU A 67 -2.63 5.08 -7.42
CA LEU A 67 -1.25 4.69 -7.18
C LEU A 67 -0.56 4.13 -8.43
N GLN A 68 -1.31 3.69 -9.45
CA GLN A 68 -0.75 3.18 -10.71
C GLN A 68 0.36 4.07 -11.32
N PRO A 69 0.20 5.41 -11.47
CA PRO A 69 1.25 6.25 -12.04
C PRO A 69 2.54 6.19 -11.22
N ALA A 70 2.43 6.21 -9.88
CA ALA A 70 3.57 6.15 -8.99
C ALA A 70 4.26 4.78 -9.03
N ALA A 71 3.50 3.68 -9.08
CA ALA A 71 4.05 2.33 -9.20
C ALA A 71 4.78 2.12 -10.53
N ILE A 72 4.21 2.64 -11.64
CA ILE A 72 4.85 2.61 -12.96
C ILE A 72 6.14 3.44 -12.95
N GLU A 73 6.12 4.63 -12.36
CA GLU A 73 7.30 5.48 -12.27
C GLU A 73 8.40 4.85 -11.42
N ALA A 74 8.07 4.31 -10.24
CA ALA A 74 9.01 3.60 -9.38
C ALA A 74 9.65 2.41 -10.12
N SER A 75 8.84 1.63 -10.84
CA SER A 75 9.35 0.57 -11.71
C SER A 75 10.29 1.11 -12.78
N ASN A 76 9.95 2.22 -13.45
CA ASN A 76 10.79 2.84 -14.49
C ASN A 76 12.12 3.39 -13.97
N GLN A 77 12.17 3.82 -12.72
CA GLN A 77 13.37 4.34 -12.09
C GLN A 77 14.29 3.24 -11.55
N LEU A 78 13.84 1.99 -11.48
CA LEU A 78 14.65 0.88 -11.00
C LEU A 78 15.86 0.68 -11.92
N GLY A 79 17.07 0.95 -11.43
CA GLY A 79 18.33 0.75 -12.13
C GLY A 79 19.20 -0.30 -11.47
N PHE A 80 19.95 -1.10 -12.23
CA PHE A 80 20.82 -2.13 -11.66
C PHE A 80 21.97 -1.52 -10.84
N LEU A 81 22.48 -0.35 -11.28
CA LEU A 81 23.60 0.34 -10.64
C LEU A 81 23.27 0.92 -9.26
N ASP A 82 21.99 0.97 -8.88
CA ASP A 82 21.56 1.43 -7.56
C ASP A 82 21.80 0.37 -6.46
N PHE A 83 22.13 -0.86 -6.86
CA PHE A 83 22.31 -2.01 -5.99
C PHE A 83 23.76 -2.52 -6.02
N LYS A 84 24.24 -3.05 -4.90
CA LYS A 84 25.61 -3.58 -4.79
C LYS A 84 25.70 -5.00 -5.32
N MET A 85 24.62 -5.77 -5.16
CA MET A 85 24.55 -7.17 -5.55
C MET A 85 23.33 -7.43 -6.43
N ALA A 86 23.46 -8.35 -7.37
CA ALA A 86 22.36 -8.76 -8.25
C ALA A 86 21.15 -9.30 -7.46
N GLN A 87 21.40 -9.91 -6.30
CA GLN A 87 20.34 -10.44 -5.45
C GLN A 87 19.50 -9.32 -4.79
N GLU A 88 20.11 -8.17 -4.47
CA GLU A 88 19.39 -7.01 -3.93
C GLU A 88 18.48 -6.40 -5.00
N PHE A 89 18.99 -6.31 -6.24
CA PHE A 89 18.20 -5.88 -7.39
C PHE A 89 17.02 -6.83 -7.65
N ASP A 90 17.24 -8.14 -7.61
CA ASP A 90 16.18 -9.13 -7.87
C ASP A 90 15.05 -9.05 -6.82
N ILE A 91 15.39 -8.83 -5.55
CA ILE A 91 14.40 -8.56 -4.49
C ILE A 91 13.63 -7.28 -4.80
N ALA A 92 14.31 -6.19 -5.14
CA ALA A 92 13.65 -4.91 -5.46
C ALA A 92 12.76 -5.00 -6.71
N LEU A 93 13.15 -5.80 -7.70
CA LEU A 93 12.34 -6.09 -8.87
C LEU A 93 11.08 -6.88 -8.50
N GLN A 94 11.20 -7.87 -7.61
CA GLN A 94 10.06 -8.62 -7.09
C GLN A 94 9.09 -7.73 -6.30
N ASP A 95 9.61 -6.83 -5.45
CA ASP A 95 8.80 -5.86 -4.72
C ASP A 95 8.06 -4.91 -5.69
N CYS A 96 8.75 -4.39 -6.72
CA CYS A 96 8.12 -3.56 -7.74
C CYS A 96 7.01 -4.29 -8.50
N VAL A 97 7.20 -5.59 -8.78
CA VAL A 97 6.18 -6.40 -9.45
C VAL A 97 4.96 -6.59 -8.53
N ALA A 98 5.18 -6.87 -7.25
CA ALA A 98 4.10 -6.98 -6.28
C ALA A 98 3.30 -5.67 -6.15
N ASP A 99 3.97 -4.52 -6.16
CA ASP A 99 3.33 -3.20 -6.14
C ASP A 99 2.48 -2.94 -7.41
N LEU A 100 2.97 -3.34 -8.59
CA LEU A 100 2.23 -3.23 -9.84
C LEU A 100 1.00 -4.15 -9.84
N GLU A 101 1.14 -5.39 -9.36
CA GLU A 101 0.04 -6.34 -9.19
C GLU A 101 -1.02 -5.79 -8.23
N ALA A 102 -0.61 -5.23 -7.09
CA ALA A 102 -1.49 -4.58 -6.12
C ALA A 102 -2.22 -3.36 -6.70
N CYS A 103 -1.65 -2.70 -7.72
CA CYS A 103 -2.30 -1.62 -8.46
C CYS A 103 -3.21 -2.11 -9.61
N GLY A 104 -3.46 -3.42 -9.72
CA GLY A 104 -4.30 -4.01 -10.76
C GLY A 104 -3.61 -4.13 -12.13
N LEU A 105 -2.29 -4.12 -12.18
CA LEU A 105 -1.48 -4.24 -13.39
C LEU A 105 -0.88 -5.65 -13.57
N GLU A 106 -1.52 -6.69 -13.04
CA GLU A 106 -1.04 -8.09 -13.10
C GLU A 106 -0.76 -8.56 -14.54
N VAL A 107 -1.59 -8.14 -15.51
CA VAL A 107 -1.46 -8.53 -16.93
C VAL A 107 -0.10 -8.16 -17.53
N ILE A 108 0.55 -7.09 -17.05
CA ILE A 108 1.87 -6.66 -17.54
C ILE A 108 3.02 -7.30 -16.76
N CYS A 109 2.77 -7.95 -15.62
CA CYS A 109 3.77 -8.49 -14.69
C CYS A 109 4.29 -9.89 -15.08
N THR A 110 4.39 -10.17 -16.38
CA THR A 110 4.82 -11.48 -16.91
C THR A 110 6.32 -11.74 -16.71
N ASN A 111 6.76 -12.99 -16.86
CA ASN A 111 8.19 -13.31 -16.86
C ASN A 111 8.96 -12.56 -17.96
N THR A 112 8.34 -12.36 -19.13
CA THR A 112 8.92 -11.56 -20.21
C THR A 112 9.17 -10.13 -19.76
N PHE A 113 8.21 -9.51 -19.06
CA PHE A 113 8.40 -8.18 -18.48
C PHE A 113 9.58 -8.14 -17.51
N LYS A 114 9.71 -9.10 -16.59
CA LYS A 114 10.83 -9.14 -15.63
C LYS A 114 12.19 -9.27 -16.34
N ILE A 115 12.25 -10.11 -17.38
CA ILE A 115 13.46 -10.30 -18.20
C ILE A 115 13.80 -9.02 -18.95
N ASP A 116 12.84 -8.46 -19.69
CA ASP A 116 13.03 -7.23 -20.46
C ASP A 116 13.42 -6.07 -19.53
N LYS A 117 12.81 -6.01 -18.35
CA LYS A 117 13.15 -5.01 -17.34
C LYS A 117 14.59 -5.14 -16.91
N THR A 118 15.01 -6.34 -16.49
CA THR A 118 16.39 -6.63 -16.08
C THR A 118 17.40 -6.31 -17.18
N LEU A 119 17.09 -6.61 -18.44
CA LEU A 119 17.97 -6.31 -19.56
C LEU A 119 18.08 -4.81 -19.84
N ASN A 120 16.99 -4.06 -19.68
CA ASN A 120 16.94 -2.62 -19.91
C ASN A 120 17.47 -1.77 -18.75
N THR A 121 17.76 -2.37 -17.58
CA THR A 121 18.40 -1.64 -16.47
C THR A 121 19.92 -1.62 -16.57
N PHE A 122 20.51 -2.39 -17.50
CA PHE A 122 21.94 -2.30 -17.76
C PHE A 122 22.25 -1.03 -18.54
N PRO A 123 23.21 -0.21 -18.08
CA PRO A 123 23.61 1.01 -18.77
C PRO A 123 24.22 0.69 -20.14
N ASP A 124 23.90 1.52 -21.13
CA ASP A 124 24.57 1.52 -22.43
C ASP A 124 26.09 1.70 -22.23
N GLU A 125 26.90 1.15 -23.14
CA GLU A 125 28.37 1.23 -23.08
C GLU A 125 28.89 2.67 -22.84
N LYS A 126 28.26 3.66 -23.49
CA LYS A 126 28.56 5.10 -23.29
C LYS A 126 28.26 5.61 -21.87
N SER A 127 27.20 5.10 -21.24
CA SER A 127 26.80 5.47 -19.87
C SER A 127 27.75 4.84 -18.83
N MET A 128 28.23 3.62 -19.08
CA MET A 128 29.27 2.98 -18.26
C MET A 128 30.57 3.78 -18.21
N TYR A 129 31.03 4.33 -19.35
CA TYR A 129 32.21 5.18 -19.37
C TYR A 129 32.01 6.49 -18.59
N ALA A 130 30.82 7.10 -18.69
CA ALA A 130 30.51 8.34 -17.97
C ALA A 130 30.40 8.16 -16.44
N ALA A 131 29.88 7.02 -15.97
CA ALA A 131 29.79 6.71 -14.55
C ALA A 131 31.18 6.49 -13.91
N ASN A 132 32.10 5.85 -14.63
CA ASN A 132 33.46 5.61 -14.16
C ASN A 132 34.35 6.87 -14.12
N LEU A 133 33.96 7.94 -14.82
CA LEU A 133 34.70 9.21 -14.90
C LEU A 133 34.24 10.28 -13.89
N ARG A 134 33.30 9.96 -12.99
CA ARG A 134 32.84 10.85 -11.90
C ARG A 134 33.60 10.63 -10.58
N LEU A 135 34.78 10.01 -10.62
CA LEU A 135 35.76 9.95 -9.52
C LEU A 135 36.62 11.22 -9.51
#